data_AF-A0A1M6H7F2-F1
#
_entry.id   AF-A0A1M6H7F2-F1
#
_cell.length_a   1.000
_cell.length_b   1.000
_cell.length_c   1.000
_cell.angle_alpha   90.00
_cell.angle_beta   90.00
_cell.angle_gamma   90.00
#
_symmetry.space_group_name_H-M   'P 1'
#
loop_
_entity.id
_entity.type
_entity.pdbx_description
1 polymer ?
#
loop_
_entity_poly.entity_id
_entity_poly.type
_entity_poly.pdbx_seq_one_letter_code
_entity_poly.pdbx_strand_id
1 'polypeptide(L)'
;MPRTRLFVLFITALTLLLAVLLAQGIRQAANPSFSQRAEKKALVATLGLTDLSIWSEARYTRHPSQADLFTPFQDYPGAFDHFPAGSIIAPGQPKPQTTLSFKQRGEQ
;
A
#
# COMPACT_ATOMS: atom_id res chain seq x y z
N MET A 1 -24.39 15.63 -30.43
CA MET A 1 -24.82 16.68 -29.47
C MET A 1 -25.39 16.14 -28.15
N PRO A 2 -26.36 15.20 -28.09
CA PRO A 2 -26.92 14.75 -26.80
C PRO A 2 -25.92 13.92 -25.98
N ARG A 3 -25.07 13.11 -26.63
CA ARG A 3 -24.05 12.29 -25.96
C ARG A 3 -23.00 13.12 -25.22
N THR A 4 -22.56 14.23 -25.81
CA THR A 4 -21.62 15.17 -25.17
C THR A 4 -22.24 15.85 -23.95
N ARG A 5 -23.51 16.25 -24.04
CA ARG A 5 -24.24 16.83 -22.89
C ARG A 5 -24.40 15.82 -21.75
N LEU A 6 -24.72 14.56 -22.09
CA LEU A 6 -24.82 13.47 -21.12
C LEU A 6 -23.47 13.21 -20.42
N PHE A 7 -22.37 13.19 -21.20
CA PHE A 7 -21.03 13.01 -20.67
C PHE A 7 -20.61 14.15 -19.73
N VAL A 8 -20.86 15.41 -20.12
CA VAL A 8 -20.57 16.57 -19.26
C VAL A 8 -21.40 16.51 -17.98
N LEU A 9 -22.70 16.20 -18.07
CA LEU A 9 -23.56 16.03 -16.90
C LEU A 9 -23.03 14.93 -15.96
N PHE A 10 -22.62 13.79 -16.52
CA PHE A 10 -22.06 12.69 -15.75
C PHE A 10 -20.77 13.09 -15.01
N ILE A 11 -19.83 13.75 -15.70
CA ILE A 11 -18.58 14.22 -15.09
C ILE A 11 -18.85 15.28 -14.01
N THR A 12 -19.77 16.21 -14.26
CA THR A 12 -20.16 17.21 -13.25
C THR A 12 -20.81 16.57 -12.03
N ALA A 13 -21.64 15.53 -12.22
CA ALA A 13 -22.24 14.79 -11.12
C ALA A 13 -21.17 14.04 -10.30
N LEU A 14 -20.20 13.40 -10.95
CA LEU A 14 -19.11 12.71 -10.26
C LEU A 14 -18.20 13.67 -9.49
N THR A 15 -17.87 14.82 -10.06
CA THR A 15 -17.06 15.83 -9.37
C THR A 15 -17.79 16.44 -8.17
N LEU A 16 -19.10 16.70 -8.28
CA LEU A 16 -19.92 17.12 -7.15
C LEU A 16 -20.00 16.04 -6.08
N LEU A 17 -20.22 14.77 -6.46
CA LEU A 17 -20.22 13.64 -5.53
C LEU A 17 -18.88 13.54 -4.78
N LEU A 18 -17.76 13.63 -5.51
CA LEU A 18 -16.43 13.62 -4.91
C LEU A 18 -16.24 14.78 -3.93
N ALA A 19 -16.67 16.00 -4.29
CA ALA A 19 -16.58 17.16 -3.41
C ALA A 19 -17.39 16.97 -2.12
N VAL A 20 -18.60 16.38 -2.21
CA VAL A 20 -19.43 16.05 -1.05
C VAL A 20 -18.73 15.02 -0.15
N LEU A 21 -18.18 13.94 -0.75
CA LEU A 21 -17.46 12.91 -0.01
C LEU A 21 -16.23 13.49 0.71
N LEU A 22 -15.45 14.35 0.04
CA LEU A 22 -14.29 15.03 0.64
C LEU A 22 -14.72 15.96 1.78
N ALA A 23 -15.77 16.75 1.60
CA ALA A 23 -16.30 17.63 2.64
C ALA A 23 -16.78 16.81 3.86
N GLN A 24 -17.47 15.69 3.64
CA GLN A 24 -17.86 14.78 4.72
C GLN A 24 -16.65 14.15 5.41
N GLY A 25 -15.61 13.78 4.66
CA GLY A 25 -14.35 13.25 5.19
C GLY A 25 -13.62 14.26 6.08
N ILE A 26 -13.50 15.51 5.62
CA ILE A 26 -12.87 16.60 6.40
C ILE A 26 -13.68 16.89 7.67
N ARG A 27 -15.02 16.95 7.57
CA ARG A 27 -15.90 17.14 8.73
C ARG A 27 -15.81 15.99 9.73
N GLN A 28 -15.71 14.74 9.26
CA GLN A 28 -15.50 13.58 10.12
C GLN A 28 -14.10 13.57 10.76
N ALA A 29 -13.07 14.04 10.04
CA ALA A 29 -11.73 14.18 10.59
C ALA A 29 -11.66 15.26 11.68
N ALA A 30 -12.46 16.32 11.57
CA ALA A 30 -12.60 17.37 12.58
C ALA A 30 -13.51 16.98 13.76
N ASN A 31 -14.25 15.87 13.66
CA ASN A 31 -15.17 15.44 14.70
C ASN A 31 -14.39 14.80 15.88
N PRO A 32 -14.70 15.15 17.14
CA PRO A 32 -13.98 14.68 18.32
C PRO A 32 -14.14 13.18 18.63
N SER A 33 -14.92 12.42 17.84
CA SER A 33 -14.84 10.94 17.80
C SER A 33 -13.45 10.43 17.36
N PHE A 34 -12.56 11.33 16.94
CA PHE A 34 -11.11 11.18 16.90
C PHE A 34 -10.48 10.82 18.26
N SER A 35 -11.18 10.93 19.39
CA SER A 35 -10.77 10.39 20.69
C SER A 35 -10.39 8.90 20.60
N GLN A 36 -11.09 8.14 19.76
CA GLN A 36 -10.71 6.75 19.47
C GLN A 36 -9.34 6.62 18.81
N ARG A 37 -8.83 7.63 18.08
CA ARG A 37 -7.47 7.56 17.52
C ARG A 37 -6.41 7.71 18.61
N ALA A 38 -6.66 8.48 19.67
CA ALA A 38 -5.75 8.57 20.80
C ALA A 38 -5.72 7.24 21.58
N GLU A 39 -6.89 6.65 21.84
CA GLU A 39 -7.02 5.32 22.45
C GLU A 39 -6.41 4.21 21.59
N LYS A 40 -6.66 4.22 20.28
CA LYS A 40 -6.05 3.29 19.33
C LYS A 40 -4.53 3.48 19.25
N LYS A 41 -4.02 4.71 19.29
CA LYS A 41 -2.57 4.98 19.36
C LYS A 41 -1.95 4.46 20.63
N ALA A 42 -2.60 4.67 21.77
CA ALA A 42 -2.15 4.12 23.04
C ALA A 42 -2.11 2.58 22.98
N LEU A 43 -3.16 1.96 22.45
CA LEU A 43 -3.23 0.52 22.24
C LEU A 43 -2.13 0.00 21.30
N VAL A 44 -1.91 0.66 20.16
CA VAL A 44 -0.82 0.34 19.22
C VAL A 44 0.55 0.42 19.90
N ALA A 45 0.80 1.46 20.69
CA ALA A 45 2.03 1.60 21.46
C ALA A 45 2.18 0.51 22.54
N THR A 46 1.11 0.18 23.27
CA THR A 46 1.11 -0.88 24.28
C THR A 46 1.34 -2.26 23.67
N LEU A 47 0.76 -2.53 22.49
CA LEU A 47 0.92 -3.80 21.77
C LEU A 47 2.20 -3.86 20.93
N GLY A 48 2.97 -2.77 20.85
CA GLY A 48 4.16 -2.68 19.99
C GLY A 48 3.84 -2.85 18.50
N LEU A 49 2.62 -2.50 18.08
CA LEU A 49 2.21 -2.60 16.68
C LEU A 49 2.88 -1.48 15.87
N THR A 50 3.31 -1.80 14.66
CA THR A 50 3.82 -0.79 13.74
C THR A 50 2.65 0.11 13.31
N ASP A 51 2.73 1.42 13.62
CA ASP A 51 1.65 2.43 13.50
C ASP A 51 1.12 2.65 12.06
N LEU A 52 1.70 1.97 11.06
CA LEU A 52 1.36 2.13 9.65
C LEU A 52 1.27 0.78 8.92
N SER A 53 0.05 0.24 8.84
CA SER A 53 -0.31 -0.80 7.88
C SER A 53 -1.13 -0.15 6.77
N ILE A 54 -0.46 0.24 5.67
CA ILE A 54 -1.15 0.79 4.48
C ILE A 54 -2.03 -0.29 3.82
N TRP A 55 -1.76 -1.57 4.11
CA TRP A 55 -2.50 -2.73 3.61
C TRP A 55 -2.82 -3.72 4.73
N SER A 56 -3.90 -4.49 4.57
CA SER A 56 -4.27 -5.61 5.44
C SER A 56 -3.51 -6.91 5.12
N GLU A 57 -2.69 -6.90 4.07
CA GLU A 57 -2.04 -8.05 3.44
C GLU A 57 -0.77 -8.52 4.14
N ALA A 58 -0.77 -9.74 4.69
CA ALA A 58 0.29 -10.28 5.55
C ALA A 58 1.71 -10.28 4.94
N ARG A 59 1.83 -10.23 3.61
CA ARG A 59 3.12 -10.25 2.90
C ARG A 59 3.77 -8.88 2.77
N TYR A 60 2.98 -7.81 2.76
CA TYR A 60 3.42 -6.42 2.60
C TYR A 60 3.08 -5.52 3.82
N THR A 61 2.51 -6.09 4.88
CA THR A 61 2.08 -5.37 6.10
C THR A 61 3.22 -4.89 7.00
N ARG A 62 4.44 -5.36 6.80
CA ARG A 62 5.60 -4.82 7.52
C ARG A 62 6.26 -3.81 6.61
N HIS A 63 6.22 -2.54 7.02
CA HIS A 63 6.89 -1.37 6.45
C HIS A 63 7.72 -1.67 5.20
N PRO A 64 7.51 -1.05 4.02
CA PRO A 64 8.20 -1.41 2.77
C PRO A 64 9.72 -1.64 2.86
N SER A 65 10.43 -1.00 3.81
CA SER A 65 11.85 -1.26 4.07
C SER A 65 12.18 -2.57 4.81
N GLN A 66 11.18 -3.27 5.32
CA GLN A 66 11.22 -4.53 6.07
C GLN A 66 10.56 -5.68 5.29
N ALA A 67 9.90 -5.38 4.16
CA ALA A 67 9.47 -6.40 3.22
C ALA A 67 10.70 -7.03 2.56
N ASP A 68 10.69 -8.36 2.40
CA ASP A 68 11.71 -9.06 1.63
C ASP A 68 11.65 -8.61 0.16
N LEU A 69 12.80 -8.51 -0.49
CA LEU A 69 12.90 -8.27 -1.93
C LEU A 69 12.25 -9.41 -2.74
N PHE A 70 12.16 -10.60 -2.15
CA PHE A 70 11.52 -11.76 -2.77
C PHE A 70 10.02 -11.87 -2.50
N THR A 71 9.43 -10.97 -1.70
CA THR A 71 7.98 -10.97 -1.40
C THR A 71 7.10 -11.09 -2.66
N PRO A 72 7.38 -10.39 -3.78
CA PRO A 72 6.57 -10.53 -5.01
C PRO A 72 6.64 -11.91 -5.69
N PHE A 73 7.58 -12.77 -5.30
CA PHE A 73 7.85 -14.06 -5.92
C PHE A 73 7.54 -15.26 -5.01
N GLN A 74 6.90 -15.05 -3.87
CA GLN A 74 6.65 -16.12 -2.88
C GLN A 74 5.58 -17.14 -3.30
N ASP A 75 4.80 -16.88 -4.35
CA ASP A 75 3.82 -17.84 -4.88
C ASP A 75 4.46 -18.78 -5.92
N TYR A 76 4.39 -18.41 -7.20
CA TYR A 76 4.99 -19.15 -8.32
C TYR A 76 5.29 -18.18 -9.47
N PRO A 77 6.22 -18.53 -10.38
CA PRO A 77 6.54 -17.68 -11.53
C PRO A 77 5.29 -17.39 -12.36
N GLY A 78 4.95 -16.11 -12.52
CA GLY A 78 3.79 -15.65 -13.29
C GLY A 78 2.45 -15.68 -12.56
N ALA A 79 2.42 -15.91 -11.24
CA ALA A 79 1.21 -15.77 -10.44
C ALA A 79 0.67 -14.33 -10.50
N PHE A 80 -0.65 -14.20 -10.61
CA PHE A 80 -1.30 -12.92 -10.39
C PHE A 80 -1.31 -12.60 -8.91
N ASP A 81 -0.92 -11.38 -8.56
CA ASP A 81 -1.03 -10.91 -7.19
C ASP A 81 -2.51 -10.90 -6.79
N HIS A 82 -2.87 -11.67 -5.78
CA HIS A 82 -4.23 -11.69 -5.24
C HIS A 82 -4.59 -10.35 -4.63
N PHE A 83 -3.58 -9.53 -4.28
CA PHE A 83 -3.77 -8.28 -3.60
C PHE A 83 -2.83 -7.21 -4.14
N PRO A 84 -3.33 -6.18 -4.84
CA PRO A 84 -2.52 -5.26 -5.64
C PRO A 84 -1.66 -4.28 -4.82
N ALA A 85 -1.41 -4.56 -3.53
CA ALA A 85 -0.54 -3.80 -2.66
C ALA A 85 0.88 -3.67 -3.24
N GLY A 86 1.39 -4.73 -3.90
CA GLY A 86 2.68 -4.72 -4.57
C GLY A 86 2.79 -3.67 -5.70
N SER A 87 1.68 -3.29 -6.33
CA SER A 87 1.65 -2.32 -7.45
C SER A 87 1.85 -0.86 -7.02
N ILE A 88 1.78 -0.57 -5.72
CA ILE A 88 1.88 0.80 -5.17
C ILE A 88 3.34 1.15 -4.82
N ILE A 89 4.22 0.14 -4.69
CA ILE A 89 5.64 0.31 -4.44
C ILE A 89 6.37 0.22 -5.78
N ALA A 90 7.07 1.28 -6.16
CA ALA A 90 7.94 1.26 -7.33
C ALA A 90 9.05 0.19 -7.15
N PRO A 91 9.46 -0.51 -8.23
CA PRO A 91 10.55 -1.47 -8.14
C PRO A 91 11.80 -0.78 -7.55
N GLY A 92 12.43 -1.45 -6.59
CA GLY A 92 13.68 -0.97 -6.01
C GLY A 92 14.76 -0.81 -7.07
N GLN A 93 15.76 0.03 -6.79
CA GLN A 93 16.91 0.19 -7.67
C GLN A 93 17.54 -1.18 -7.96
N PRO A 94 17.89 -1.50 -9.22
CA PRO A 94 18.55 -2.76 -9.55
C PRO A 94 19.82 -2.87 -8.73
N LYS A 95 19.87 -3.86 -7.82
CA LYS A 95 21.09 -4.13 -7.06
C LYS A 95 22.13 -4.73 -8.02
N PRO A 96 23.41 -4.34 -7.89
CA PRO A 96 24.49 -4.89 -8.71
C PRO A 96 24.47 -6.42 -8.61
N GLN A 97 24.71 -7.09 -9.74
CA GLN A 97 24.70 -8.55 -9.82
C GLN A 97 25.61 -9.14 -8.75
N THR A 98 25.01 -9.84 -7.78
CA THR A 98 25.76 -10.63 -6.81
C THR A 98 26.50 -11.72 -7.57
N THR A 99 27.79 -11.50 -7.79
CA THR A 99 28.65 -12.50 -8.43
C THR A 99 28.93 -13.60 -7.42
N LEU A 100 28.29 -14.76 -7.61
CA LEU A 100 28.62 -15.97 -6.85
C LEU A 100 30.00 -16.46 -7.31
N SER A 101 31.03 -16.15 -6.52
CA SER A 101 32.36 -16.70 -6.71
C SER A 101 32.46 -18.03 -5.98
N PHE A 102 32.72 -19.10 -6.73
CA PHE A 102 33.03 -20.41 -6.16
C PHE A 102 34.53 -20.49 -5.90
N LYS A 103 34.93 -20.49 -4.63
CA LYS A 103 36.32 -20.79 -4.25
C LYS A 103 36.52 -22.30 -4.30
N GLN A 104 37.09 -22.81 -5.38
CA GLN A 104 37.52 -24.21 -5.46
C GLN A 104 38.56 -24.45 -4.36
N ARG A 105 38.21 -25.28 -3.38
CA ARG A 105 39.13 -25.72 -2.33
C ARG A 105 40.05 -26.77 -2.97
N GLY A 106 41.30 -26.39 -3.22
CA GLY A 106 42.31 -27.31 -3.73
C GLY A 106 42.49 -28.49 -2.78
N GLU A 107 42.51 -29.69 -3.34
CA GLU A 107 42.94 -30.90 -2.67
C GLU A 107 44.46 -30.80 -2.44
N GLN A 108 44.86 -30.84 -1.17
CA GLN A 108 46.20 -31.20 -0.71
C GLN A 108 46.05 -32.18 0.44
#